data_AF-A0A1U8BB72-F1
#
_entry.id   AF-A0A1U8BB72-F1
#
_cell.length_a   1.000
_cell.length_b   1.000
_cell.length_c   1.000
_cell.angle_alpha   90.00
_cell.angle_beta   90.00
_cell.angle_gamma   90.00
#
_symmetry.space_group_name_H-M   'P 1'
#
loop_
_entity.id
_entity.type
_entity.pdbx_description
1 polymer ?
#
loop_
_entity_poly.entity_id
_entity_poly.type
_entity_poly.pdbx_seq_one_letter_code
_entity_poly.pdbx_strand_id
1 'polypeptide(L)'
;MGVGGNFWDLLKPYARNEGFDFLRNKRVAVDLSFWIVQHETAIKGNARNPHLRLTFFRTINLFSKLGAFPVFVVDGVPSPLKSRARIERFIRSSGIDLPSRLKAEDGVSVERNRSFTKCVRECVELLELLGMPVLEAKSEAEGLCAQLNDEGHVDACITADSDAFLFGAKCVVKCLRLNSKEPFECYNISDIEAGLGLKRKHLIAISLLVGNDHDLNGVPGIGVDTALRFVQMFSEDEVLNRLQEVGNGETLLFQGGIESVGCIPNSVENSIKTKSLHCSCCGHPGTKRGHLKVACNYCSVNSNENCIQKMVGFKCECSSCDSDRKSKEQKKHENWQIKVCQKIAMEQSFPNNEIIELYLSHNHGNLFENGPLLWENPNIETLVDFLCYHQQWDPSYIRQKMLPMLSTIFLREMASNPTRDALLYGQYEFNSIQRVKVRCGHPFYVVKWKKAAHDMGSAMHMIPTKQVDLQQGESDVVAESSDLLDEPDVPQILVIDECWFLLTDENIELVRAAFPRKVEAFLKEKEMKELKSRRKKSASSFVGTQRSESPKSSGIQLSITEFYRSTKLPDQAKQAGDSTENSEKQSEGISKARRKGSSPNLSKSVRRRLLFD
;
A
#
# COMPACT_ATOMS: atom_id res chain seq x y z
N MET A 1 -1.34 6.38 10.50
CA MET A 1 -0.51 7.37 9.79
C MET A 1 -1.42 8.00 8.77
N GLY A 2 -1.50 9.31 8.81
CA GLY A 2 -2.49 10.13 8.12
C GLY A 2 -3.87 10.20 8.79
N VAL A 3 -4.91 10.29 7.96
CA VAL A 3 -6.30 10.50 8.39
C VAL A 3 -6.80 9.42 9.34
N GLY A 4 -7.40 9.86 10.45
CA GLY A 4 -7.95 9.00 11.49
C GLY A 4 -9.19 8.20 11.06
N GLY A 5 -9.71 7.40 12.00
CA GLY A 5 -11.03 6.76 11.87
C GLY A 5 -11.13 5.67 10.80
N ASN A 6 -10.03 4.97 10.48
CA ASN A 6 -9.97 3.93 9.44
C ASN A 6 -10.25 4.45 8.02
N PHE A 7 -9.73 5.63 7.68
CA PHE A 7 -9.89 6.24 6.36
C PHE A 7 -9.51 5.33 5.19
N TRP A 8 -8.47 4.50 5.33
CA TRP A 8 -8.12 3.51 4.31
C TRP A 8 -9.23 2.47 4.05
N ASP A 9 -10.06 2.13 5.03
CA ASP A 9 -11.18 1.20 4.84
C ASP A 9 -12.30 1.83 4.00
N LEU A 10 -12.49 3.15 4.10
CA LEU A 10 -13.38 3.91 3.20
C LEU A 10 -12.89 3.87 1.75
N LEU A 11 -11.57 3.98 1.54
CA LEU A 11 -10.99 3.99 0.20
C LEU A 11 -10.87 2.60 -0.42
N LYS A 12 -10.75 1.55 0.41
CA LYS A 12 -10.46 0.17 0.00
C LYS A 12 -11.33 -0.39 -1.15
N PRO A 13 -12.64 -0.11 -1.25
CA PRO A 13 -13.45 -0.55 -2.38
C PRO A 13 -13.02 0.02 -3.74
N TYR A 14 -12.26 1.12 -3.74
CA TYR A 14 -11.77 1.83 -4.92
C TYR A 14 -10.29 1.52 -5.21
N ALA A 15 -9.68 0.60 -4.47
CA ALA A 15 -8.35 0.11 -4.73
C ALA A 15 -8.30 -0.72 -6.02
N ARG A 16 -7.28 -0.49 -6.85
CA ARG A 16 -6.91 -1.36 -7.96
C ARG A 16 -5.82 -2.33 -7.50
N ASN A 17 -6.02 -3.61 -7.84
CA ASN A 17 -5.04 -4.66 -7.62
C ASN A 17 -4.17 -4.79 -8.88
N GLU A 18 -3.09 -4.03 -8.91
CA GLU A 18 -2.23 -3.91 -10.08
C GLU A 18 -1.12 -4.99 -10.09
N GLY A 19 -0.81 -5.49 -11.29
CA GLY A 19 0.19 -6.55 -11.46
C GLY A 19 1.63 -6.06 -11.30
N PHE A 20 2.58 -7.01 -11.32
CA PHE A 20 4.02 -6.76 -11.20
C PHE A 20 4.57 -5.77 -12.25
N ASP A 21 3.94 -5.70 -13.43
CA ASP A 21 4.35 -4.84 -14.53
C ASP A 21 3.88 -3.38 -14.39
N PHE A 22 3.03 -3.07 -13.42
CA PHE A 22 2.42 -1.75 -13.28
C PHE A 22 3.43 -0.62 -13.10
N LEU A 23 4.56 -0.89 -12.42
CA LEU A 23 5.62 0.10 -12.17
C LEU A 23 6.70 0.12 -13.24
N ARG A 24 6.59 -0.74 -14.26
CA ARG A 24 7.59 -0.82 -15.33
C ARG A 24 7.64 0.49 -16.11
N ASN A 25 8.86 1.00 -16.29
CA ASN A 25 9.16 2.26 -16.96
C ASN A 25 8.49 3.49 -16.35
N LYS A 26 7.98 3.39 -15.11
CA LYS A 26 7.41 4.53 -14.39
C LYS A 26 8.43 5.15 -13.45
N ARG A 27 8.40 6.47 -13.35
CA ARG A 27 9.07 7.24 -12.31
C ARG A 27 8.21 7.17 -11.05
N VAL A 28 8.80 6.83 -9.91
CA VAL A 28 8.04 6.63 -8.67
C VAL A 28 8.69 7.39 -7.53
N ALA A 29 7.93 8.24 -6.84
CA ALA A 29 8.41 8.85 -5.61
C ALA A 29 8.28 7.83 -4.46
N VAL A 30 9.33 7.70 -3.65
CA VAL A 30 9.39 6.79 -2.51
C VAL A 30 9.58 7.60 -1.24
N ASP A 31 8.64 7.47 -0.32
CA ASP A 31 8.79 7.97 1.04
C ASP A 31 9.81 7.12 1.81
N LEU A 32 11.03 7.67 1.95
CA LEU A 32 12.14 6.96 2.60
C LEU A 32 11.95 6.87 4.11
N SER A 33 11.35 7.90 4.73
CA SER A 33 11.06 7.92 6.16
C SER A 33 10.14 6.76 6.53
N PHE A 34 9.08 6.53 5.75
CA PHE A 34 8.17 5.41 5.95
C PHE A 34 8.88 4.06 5.80
N TRP A 35 9.74 3.89 4.78
CA TRP A 35 10.51 2.65 4.63
C TRP A 35 11.39 2.37 5.84
N ILE A 36 12.14 3.36 6.34
CA ILE A 36 13.01 3.19 7.51
C ILE A 36 12.22 2.77 8.75
N VAL A 37 11.06 3.40 9.02
CA VAL A 37 10.21 3.02 10.15
C VAL A 37 9.63 1.61 9.99
N GLN A 38 9.21 1.25 8.77
CA GLN A 38 8.73 -0.11 8.48
C GLN A 38 9.81 -1.17 8.73
N HIS A 39 11.08 -0.84 8.48
CA HIS A 39 12.21 -1.76 8.67
C HIS A 39 12.47 -2.08 10.14
N GLU A 40 12.37 -1.09 11.03
CA GLU A 40 12.56 -1.27 12.48
C GLU A 40 11.49 -2.18 13.10
N THR A 41 10.27 -2.16 12.56
CA THR A 41 9.14 -2.97 13.04
C THR A 41 9.07 -4.36 12.43
N ALA A 42 9.55 -4.53 11.19
CA ALA A 42 9.48 -5.79 10.45
C ALA A 42 10.54 -6.82 10.88
N ILE A 43 11.75 -6.38 11.24
CA ILE A 43 12.84 -7.31 11.60
C ILE A 43 12.86 -7.52 13.12
N LYS A 44 12.20 -8.60 13.57
CA LYS A 44 12.24 -9.07 14.97
C LYS A 44 13.52 -9.86 15.33
N GLY A 45 14.47 -9.97 14.39
CA GLY A 45 15.72 -10.72 14.53
C GLY A 45 16.97 -9.82 14.62
N ASN A 46 18.11 -10.43 14.92
CA ASN A 46 19.39 -9.76 15.20
C ASN A 46 20.11 -9.28 13.92
N ALA A 47 19.40 -8.69 12.95
CA ALA A 47 20.00 -8.18 11.72
C ALA A 47 20.76 -6.88 11.99
N ARG A 48 21.99 -6.79 11.50
CA ARG A 48 22.82 -5.59 11.62
C ARG A 48 22.29 -4.50 10.69
N ASN A 49 22.06 -3.30 11.22
CA ASN A 49 21.62 -2.13 10.45
C ASN A 49 20.48 -2.48 9.46
N PRO A 50 19.31 -2.92 9.97
CA PRO A 50 18.21 -3.44 9.14
C PRO A 50 17.72 -2.43 8.09
N HIS A 51 17.79 -1.13 8.42
CA HIS A 51 17.44 -0.04 7.52
C HIS A 51 18.26 -0.06 6.23
N LEU A 52 19.59 -0.19 6.32
CA LEU A 52 20.49 -0.26 5.16
C LEU A 52 20.25 -1.52 4.32
N ARG A 53 20.11 -2.67 4.99
CA ARG A 53 19.88 -3.95 4.32
C ARG A 53 18.61 -3.93 3.46
N LEU A 54 17.50 -3.46 4.05
CA LEU A 54 16.23 -3.43 3.35
C LEU A 54 16.20 -2.33 2.28
N THR A 55 16.75 -1.13 2.55
CA THR A 55 16.87 -0.08 1.52
C THR A 55 17.67 -0.56 0.30
N PHE A 56 18.80 -1.25 0.50
CA PHE A 56 19.60 -1.81 -0.59
C PHE A 56 18.79 -2.76 -1.46
N PHE A 57 18.16 -3.76 -0.85
CA PHE A 57 17.45 -4.80 -1.59
C PHE A 57 16.15 -4.30 -2.22
N ARG A 58 15.39 -3.45 -1.53
CA ARG A 58 14.18 -2.85 -2.07
C ARG A 58 14.48 -1.97 -3.28
N THR A 59 15.55 -1.19 -3.21
CA THR A 59 16.00 -0.35 -4.33
C THR A 59 16.39 -1.19 -5.54
N ILE A 60 17.21 -2.23 -5.35
CA ILE A 60 17.59 -3.14 -6.44
C ILE A 60 16.36 -3.81 -7.06
N ASN A 61 15.44 -4.33 -6.25
CA ASN A 61 14.23 -4.98 -6.75
C ASN A 61 13.30 -4.01 -7.48
N LEU A 62 13.11 -2.79 -6.95
CA LEU A 62 12.29 -1.76 -7.56
C LEU A 62 12.85 -1.30 -8.91
N PHE A 63 14.17 -1.13 -8.98
CA PHE A 63 14.83 -0.71 -10.21
C PHE A 63 14.91 -1.83 -11.26
N SER A 64 15.43 -3.00 -10.88
CA SER A 64 15.75 -4.08 -11.84
C SER A 64 14.58 -5.02 -12.12
N LYS A 65 13.90 -5.52 -11.07
CA LYS A 65 12.82 -6.49 -11.27
C LYS A 65 11.54 -5.81 -11.72
N LEU A 66 11.13 -4.73 -11.04
CA LEU A 66 9.92 -3.97 -11.40
C LEU A 66 10.15 -3.03 -12.58
N GLY A 67 11.40 -2.70 -12.89
CA GLY A 67 11.73 -1.82 -14.01
C GLY A 67 11.34 -0.36 -13.77
N ALA A 68 11.16 0.05 -12.51
CA ALA A 68 10.81 1.42 -12.15
C ALA A 68 12.04 2.34 -12.14
N PHE A 69 11.78 3.64 -12.00
CA PHE A 69 12.77 4.70 -11.83
C PHE A 69 12.46 5.43 -10.50
N PRO A 70 13.03 4.98 -9.37
CA PRO A 70 12.67 5.53 -8.07
C PRO A 70 13.34 6.87 -7.80
N VAL A 71 12.60 7.78 -7.17
CA VAL A 71 13.07 9.05 -6.61
C VAL A 71 12.77 8.99 -5.12
N PHE A 72 13.79 9.09 -4.28
CA PHE A 72 13.60 9.00 -2.83
C PHE A 72 13.36 10.38 -2.25
N VAL A 73 12.41 10.47 -1.32
CA VAL A 73 12.09 11.71 -0.62
C VAL A 73 12.30 11.49 0.88
N VAL A 74 13.08 12.37 1.49
CA VAL A 74 13.28 12.42 2.94
C VAL A 74 12.50 13.56 3.57
N ASP A 75 11.98 13.33 4.78
CA ASP A 75 11.31 14.38 5.53
C ASP A 75 12.28 15.53 5.86
N GLY A 76 11.77 16.75 5.83
CA GLY A 76 12.37 17.95 6.43
C GLY A 76 11.73 18.33 7.77
N VAL A 77 11.97 19.54 8.25
CA VAL A 77 11.59 19.91 9.62
C VAL A 77 10.06 19.79 9.81
N PRO A 78 9.57 18.96 10.77
CA PRO A 78 8.14 18.78 10.98
C PRO A 78 7.49 20.09 11.44
N SER A 79 6.25 20.33 11.02
CA SER A 79 5.48 21.48 11.50
C SER A 79 5.30 21.47 13.02
N PRO A 80 5.13 22.64 13.68
CA PRO A 80 4.83 22.71 15.11
C PRO A 80 3.58 21.89 15.50
N LEU A 81 2.56 21.91 14.63
CA LEU A 81 1.32 21.14 14.80
C LEU A 81 1.61 19.62 14.80
N LYS A 82 2.35 19.12 13.82
CA LYS A 82 2.73 17.69 13.75
C LYS A 82 3.57 17.28 14.96
N SER A 83 4.49 18.14 15.39
CA SER A 83 5.34 17.88 16.56
C SER A 83 4.51 17.77 17.85
N ARG A 84 3.54 18.67 18.03
CA ARG A 84 2.61 18.64 19.17
C ARG A 84 1.72 17.40 19.15
N ALA A 85 1.14 17.07 18.00
CA ALA A 85 0.31 15.88 17.83
C ALA A 85 1.09 14.59 18.12
N ARG A 86 2.35 14.49 17.68
CA ARG A 86 3.23 13.35 18.00
C ARG A 86 3.48 13.23 19.51
N ILE A 87 3.76 14.33 20.21
CA ILE A 87 3.92 14.32 21.68
C ILE A 87 2.63 13.84 22.35
N GLU A 88 1.48 14.38 21.93
CA GLU A 88 0.18 14.01 22.50
C GLU A 88 -0.14 12.52 22.29
N ARG A 89 0.13 11.99 21.09
CA ARG A 89 -0.02 10.57 20.76
C ARG A 89 0.84 9.70 21.69
N PHE A 90 2.09 10.09 21.88
CA PHE A 90 3.02 9.38 22.77
C PHE A 90 2.54 9.37 24.24
N ILE A 91 2.03 10.50 24.73
CA ILE A 91 1.52 10.59 26.11
C ILE A 91 0.30 9.67 26.29
N ARG A 92 -0.62 9.68 25.31
CA ARG A 92 -1.81 8.81 25.30
C ARG A 92 -1.43 7.33 25.27
N SER A 93 -0.46 6.93 24.45
CA SER A 93 -0.02 5.53 24.36
C SER A 93 0.77 5.05 25.58
N SER A 94 1.44 5.97 26.29
CA SER A 94 2.24 5.66 27.49
C SER A 94 1.43 5.49 28.77
N GLY A 95 0.14 5.85 28.78
CA GLY A 95 -0.71 5.77 29.97
C GLY A 95 -0.28 6.72 31.11
N ILE A 96 0.45 7.79 30.79
CA ILE A 96 0.84 8.83 31.75
C ILE A 96 -0.27 9.87 31.79
N ASP A 97 -0.95 10.02 32.92
CA ASP A 97 -1.94 11.08 33.12
C ASP A 97 -1.26 12.45 33.02
N LEU A 98 -1.72 13.29 32.10
CA LEU A 98 -1.20 14.63 31.91
C LEU A 98 -1.63 15.51 33.09
N PRO A 99 -0.70 16.18 33.82
CA PRO A 99 -1.08 17.36 34.58
C PRO A 99 -1.58 18.38 33.57
N SER A 100 -2.88 18.69 33.62
CA SER A 100 -3.48 19.79 32.91
C SER A 100 -2.56 21.02 32.99
N ARG A 101 -2.18 21.57 31.82
CA ARG A 101 -1.39 22.82 31.61
C ARG A 101 0.15 22.74 31.54
N LEU A 102 0.71 21.86 30.71
CA LEU A 102 1.89 22.29 29.93
C LEU A 102 1.40 22.99 28.66
N LYS A 103 1.27 24.33 28.75
CA LYS A 103 1.42 25.14 27.54
C LYS A 103 2.86 24.86 27.10
N ALA A 104 3.04 24.09 26.03
CA ALA A 104 4.33 24.02 25.38
C ALA A 104 4.69 25.46 24.99
N GLU A 105 5.79 25.97 25.54
CA GLU A 105 6.34 27.25 25.08
C GLU A 105 6.58 27.13 23.58
N ASP A 106 6.17 28.16 22.82
CA ASP A 106 6.46 28.28 21.40
C ASP A 106 7.98 28.11 21.19
N GLY A 107 8.38 27.00 20.57
CA GLY A 107 9.78 26.75 20.23
C GLY A 107 10.40 25.42 20.70
N VAL A 108 9.64 24.48 21.28
CA VAL A 108 10.19 23.12 21.51
C VAL A 108 10.25 22.36 20.17
N SER A 109 11.31 22.62 19.41
CA SER A 109 11.76 21.75 18.33
C SER A 109 12.11 20.40 18.94
N VAL A 110 11.22 19.42 18.79
CA VAL A 110 11.53 18.04 19.14
C VAL A 110 12.49 17.55 18.07
N GLU A 111 13.79 17.77 18.31
CA GLU A 111 14.87 17.27 17.49
C GLU A 111 14.61 15.78 17.23
N ARG A 112 14.50 15.38 15.94
CA ARG A 112 14.23 13.98 15.58
C ARG A 112 15.22 13.08 16.31
N ASN A 113 14.75 11.92 16.77
CA ASN A 113 15.56 10.91 17.44
C ASN A 113 16.92 10.78 16.73
N ARG A 114 18.02 11.09 17.43
CA ARG A 114 19.38 11.08 16.87
C ARG A 114 19.71 9.74 16.19
N SER A 115 19.11 8.64 16.68
CA SER A 115 19.21 7.31 16.05
C SER A 115 18.53 7.27 14.69
N PHE A 116 17.29 7.74 14.59
CA PHE A 116 16.54 7.80 13.33
C PHE A 116 17.24 8.71 12.31
N THR A 117 17.68 9.89 12.72
CA THR A 117 18.42 10.80 11.83
C THR A 117 19.72 10.18 11.33
N LYS A 118 20.39 9.33 12.14
CA LYS A 118 21.54 8.54 11.69
C LYS A 118 21.13 7.51 10.64
N CYS A 119 20.05 6.76 10.87
CA CYS A 119 19.54 5.80 9.89
C CYS A 119 19.18 6.47 8.56
N VAL A 120 18.54 7.64 8.59
CA VAL A 120 18.22 8.43 7.39
C VAL A 120 19.50 8.78 6.63
N ARG A 121 20.50 9.39 7.29
CA ARG A 121 21.77 9.74 6.61
C ARG A 121 22.47 8.54 5.99
N GLU A 122 22.56 7.43 6.70
CA GLU A 122 23.17 6.19 6.18
C GLU A 122 22.40 5.66 4.97
N CYS A 123 21.06 5.71 4.98
CA CYS A 123 20.25 5.33 3.81
C CYS A 123 20.42 6.29 2.64
N VAL A 124 20.54 7.60 2.88
CA VAL A 124 20.80 8.60 1.82
C VAL A 124 22.14 8.33 1.15
N GLU A 125 23.21 8.16 1.92
CA GLU A 125 24.54 7.82 1.40
C GLU A 125 24.51 6.53 0.57
N LEU A 126 23.82 5.48 1.06
CA LEU A 126 23.62 4.25 0.31
C LEU A 126 22.93 4.49 -1.05
N LEU A 127 21.88 5.33 -1.08
CA LEU A 127 21.11 5.61 -2.29
C LEU A 127 21.92 6.44 -3.30
N GLU A 128 22.69 7.41 -2.83
CA GLU A 128 23.62 8.19 -3.64
C GLU A 128 24.70 7.28 -4.27
N LEU A 129 25.27 6.36 -3.48
CA LEU A 129 26.22 5.36 -4.00
C LEU A 129 25.59 4.40 -5.02
N LEU A 130 24.27 4.16 -4.92
CA LEU A 130 23.50 3.41 -5.92
C LEU A 130 23.14 4.25 -7.16
N GLY A 131 23.41 5.57 -7.16
CA GLY A 131 23.06 6.48 -8.26
C GLY A 131 21.58 6.86 -8.31
N MET A 132 20.88 6.81 -7.17
CA MET A 132 19.47 7.18 -7.09
C MET A 132 19.29 8.66 -6.73
N PRO A 133 18.34 9.39 -7.34
CA PRO A 133 18.02 10.75 -6.93
C PRO A 133 17.33 10.74 -5.56
N VAL A 134 17.84 11.57 -4.66
CA VAL A 134 17.30 11.78 -3.31
C VAL A 134 16.97 13.25 -3.14
N LEU A 135 15.75 13.55 -2.68
CA LEU A 135 15.26 14.90 -2.44
C LEU A 135 14.88 15.08 -0.98
N GLU A 136 15.10 16.28 -0.45
CA GLU A 136 14.66 16.68 0.89
C GLU A 136 13.40 17.54 0.79
N ALA A 137 12.34 17.11 1.49
CA ALA A 137 11.12 17.89 1.62
C ALA A 137 11.32 19.06 2.59
N LYS A 138 10.53 20.13 2.46
CA LYS A 138 10.53 21.24 3.43
C LYS A 138 9.99 20.83 4.79
N SER A 139 8.98 19.96 4.78
CA SER A 139 8.40 19.39 5.99
C SER A 139 8.19 17.89 5.84
N GLU A 140 7.15 17.47 5.12
CA GLU A 140 6.75 16.07 5.05
C GLU A 140 7.06 15.48 3.67
N ALA A 141 7.62 14.26 3.67
CA ALA A 141 7.97 13.55 2.45
C ALA A 141 6.75 13.31 1.56
N GLU A 142 5.58 13.01 2.14
CA GLU A 142 4.32 12.82 1.44
C GLU A 142 3.90 14.06 0.66
N GLY A 143 4.14 15.25 1.21
CA GLY A 143 3.85 16.51 0.54
C GLY A 143 4.69 16.72 -0.71
N LEU A 144 6.00 16.45 -0.64
CA LEU A 144 6.87 16.54 -1.81
C LEU A 144 6.62 15.41 -2.82
N CYS A 145 6.32 14.19 -2.35
CA CYS A 145 5.89 13.09 -3.23
C CYS A 145 4.62 13.47 -4.01
N ALA A 146 3.61 14.01 -3.32
CA ALA A 146 2.37 14.47 -3.93
C ALA A 146 2.60 15.59 -4.94
N GLN A 147 3.43 16.59 -4.60
CA GLN A 147 3.81 17.67 -5.51
C GLN A 147 4.45 17.12 -6.81
N LEU A 148 5.44 16.23 -6.67
CA LEU A 148 6.10 15.59 -7.82
C LEU A 148 5.11 14.83 -8.71
N ASN A 149 4.09 14.20 -8.12
CA ASN A 149 3.10 13.44 -8.86
C ASN A 149 2.05 14.34 -9.52
N ASP A 150 1.63 15.42 -8.85
CA ASP A 150 0.70 16.38 -9.40
C ASP A 150 1.31 17.13 -10.61
N GLU A 151 2.57 17.54 -10.49
CA GLU A 151 3.34 18.25 -11.53
C GLU A 151 3.83 17.32 -12.67
N GLY A 152 3.68 16.00 -12.53
CA GLY A 152 4.05 15.02 -13.57
C GLY A 152 5.55 14.69 -13.64
N HIS A 153 6.31 15.00 -12.59
CA HIS A 153 7.70 14.56 -12.42
C HIS A 153 7.81 13.08 -12.07
N VAL A 154 6.80 12.53 -11.38
CA VAL A 154 6.65 11.09 -11.12
C VAL A 154 5.24 10.61 -11.48
N ASP A 155 5.12 9.33 -11.81
CA ASP A 155 3.86 8.71 -12.23
C ASP A 155 3.05 8.16 -11.06
N ALA A 156 3.71 7.84 -9.94
CA ALA A 156 3.05 7.36 -8.71
C ALA A 156 3.90 7.63 -7.44
N CYS A 157 3.22 7.70 -6.30
CA CYS A 157 3.83 7.81 -4.96
C CYS A 157 3.74 6.48 -4.21
N ILE A 158 4.85 5.99 -3.67
CA ILE A 158 4.90 4.82 -2.80
C ILE A 158 4.93 5.30 -1.36
N THR A 159 3.78 5.24 -0.68
CA THR A 159 3.63 5.56 0.74
C THR A 159 2.37 4.90 1.29
N ALA A 160 2.38 4.48 2.56
CA ALA A 160 1.20 3.98 3.25
C ALA A 160 0.43 5.08 4.00
N ASP A 161 0.94 6.31 3.98
CA ASP A 161 0.29 7.45 4.59
C ASP A 161 -0.75 8.05 3.63
N SER A 162 -1.98 8.18 4.12
CA SER A 162 -3.10 8.72 3.34
C SER A 162 -2.98 10.22 3.08
N ASP A 163 -2.12 10.94 3.83
CA ASP A 163 -1.95 12.38 3.70
C ASP A 163 -1.41 12.78 2.32
N ALA A 164 -0.78 11.84 1.59
CA ALA A 164 -0.43 12.02 0.19
C ALA A 164 -1.62 12.50 -0.66
N PHE A 165 -2.84 12.02 -0.41
CA PHE A 165 -4.04 12.50 -1.12
C PHE A 165 -4.47 13.91 -0.71
N LEU A 166 -4.25 14.28 0.55
CA LEU A 166 -4.55 15.63 1.06
C LEU A 166 -3.60 16.66 0.41
N PHE A 167 -2.33 16.28 0.25
CA PHE A 167 -1.33 17.06 -0.49
C PHE A 167 -1.50 17.01 -2.02
N GLY A 168 -2.43 16.22 -2.54
CA GLY A 168 -2.81 16.23 -3.96
C GLY A 168 -2.20 15.13 -4.85
N ALA A 169 -1.69 14.04 -4.27
CA ALA A 169 -1.22 12.90 -5.06
C ALA A 169 -2.36 12.31 -5.92
N LYS A 170 -2.07 12.02 -7.19
CA LYS A 170 -3.00 11.44 -8.16
C LYS A 170 -3.02 9.92 -8.11
N CYS A 171 -1.86 9.30 -7.89
CA CYS A 171 -1.67 7.85 -7.84
C CYS A 171 -0.81 7.45 -6.64
N VAL A 172 -1.37 6.65 -5.72
CA VAL A 172 -0.68 6.16 -4.51
C VAL A 172 -0.60 4.64 -4.53
N VAL A 173 0.60 4.10 -4.35
CA VAL A 173 0.88 2.68 -4.14
C VAL A 173 1.10 2.47 -2.65
N LYS A 174 0.10 1.94 -1.96
CA LYS A 174 0.04 1.94 -0.50
C LYS A 174 1.12 1.08 0.16
N CYS A 175 1.39 -0.09 -0.39
CA CYS A 175 2.38 -1.01 0.17
C CYS A 175 3.06 -1.80 -0.94
N LEU A 176 4.40 -1.81 -0.93
CA LEU A 176 5.20 -2.70 -1.75
C LEU A 176 5.63 -3.92 -0.95
N ARG A 177 5.15 -5.10 -1.36
CA ARG A 177 5.65 -6.39 -0.90
C ARG A 177 6.39 -7.06 -2.04
N LEU A 178 7.68 -6.75 -2.21
CA LEU A 178 8.46 -7.08 -3.42
C LEU A 178 8.65 -8.58 -3.65
N ASN A 179 8.56 -9.39 -2.58
CA ASN A 179 8.65 -10.84 -2.64
C ASN A 179 7.30 -11.56 -2.53
N SER A 180 6.19 -10.81 -2.44
CA SER A 180 4.85 -11.40 -2.48
C SER A 180 4.41 -11.67 -3.91
N LYS A 181 3.59 -12.71 -4.09
CA LYS A 181 2.85 -12.93 -5.36
C LYS A 181 1.60 -12.05 -5.44
N GLU A 182 1.29 -11.33 -4.37
CA GLU A 182 0.12 -10.47 -4.29
C GLU A 182 0.29 -9.23 -5.20
N PRO A 183 -0.80 -8.78 -5.84
CA PRO A 183 -0.80 -7.55 -6.60
C PRO A 183 -0.56 -6.33 -5.70
N PHE A 184 -0.13 -5.23 -6.30
CA PHE A 184 0.01 -3.94 -5.62
C PHE A 184 -1.36 -3.33 -5.35
N GLU A 185 -1.57 -2.87 -4.12
CA GLU A 185 -2.74 -2.10 -3.73
C GLU A 185 -2.52 -0.63 -4.15
N CYS A 186 -3.09 -0.27 -5.30
CA CYS A 186 -2.94 1.05 -5.91
C CYS A 186 -4.26 1.84 -5.85
N TYR A 187 -4.15 3.15 -5.61
CA TYR A 187 -5.29 4.04 -5.51
C TYR A 187 -5.08 5.22 -6.46
N ASN A 188 -6.06 5.48 -7.33
CA ASN A 188 -6.09 6.70 -8.13
C ASN A 188 -7.17 7.64 -7.62
N ILE A 189 -6.86 8.93 -7.58
CA ILE A 189 -7.82 9.94 -7.16
C ILE A 189 -9.07 9.95 -8.06
N SER A 190 -8.92 9.65 -9.35
CA SER A 190 -10.05 9.56 -10.28
C SER A 190 -11.04 8.45 -9.95
N ASP A 191 -10.59 7.33 -9.40
CA ASP A 191 -11.48 6.23 -8.97
C ASP A 191 -12.23 6.61 -7.69
N ILE A 192 -11.54 7.30 -6.77
CA ILE A 192 -12.12 7.83 -5.53
C ILE A 192 -13.18 8.90 -5.86
N GLU A 193 -12.88 9.78 -6.80
CA GLU A 193 -13.80 10.80 -7.30
C GLU A 193 -15.03 10.19 -7.97
N ALA A 194 -14.83 9.23 -8.89
CA ALA A 194 -15.94 8.56 -9.56
C ALA A 194 -16.82 7.75 -8.59
N GLY A 195 -16.20 7.21 -7.54
CA GLY A 195 -16.82 6.29 -6.61
C GLY A 195 -17.53 6.93 -5.42
N LEU A 196 -16.92 7.96 -4.83
CA LEU A 196 -17.41 8.64 -3.62
C LEU A 196 -17.81 10.10 -3.88
N GLY A 197 -17.51 10.66 -5.07
CA GLY A 197 -17.69 12.09 -5.35
C GLY A 197 -16.72 12.98 -4.56
N LEU A 198 -15.65 12.40 -4.00
CA LEU A 198 -14.70 13.12 -3.16
C LEU A 198 -13.50 13.57 -3.95
N LYS A 199 -13.20 14.86 -3.81
CA LYS A 199 -12.03 15.53 -4.38
C LYS A 199 -11.12 16.06 -3.27
N ARG A 200 -9.97 16.64 -3.59
CA ARG A 200 -8.95 17.07 -2.61
C ARG A 200 -9.51 17.85 -1.43
N LYS A 201 -10.28 18.94 -1.66
CA LYS A 201 -10.86 19.74 -0.56
C LYS A 201 -11.86 18.96 0.30
N HIS A 202 -12.59 18.00 -0.28
CA HIS A 202 -13.46 17.11 0.48
C HIS A 202 -12.66 16.15 1.37
N LEU A 203 -11.54 15.62 0.89
CA LEU A 203 -10.66 14.76 1.69
C LEU A 203 -10.05 15.55 2.86
N ILE A 204 -9.62 16.80 2.63
CA ILE A 204 -9.16 17.72 3.68
C ILE A 204 -10.28 17.99 4.69
N ALA A 205 -11.50 18.25 4.23
CA ALA A 205 -12.65 18.42 5.11
C ALA A 205 -12.91 17.18 6.00
N ILE A 206 -12.80 15.97 5.44
CA ILE A 206 -12.90 14.72 6.23
C ILE A 206 -11.76 14.63 7.25
N SER A 207 -10.53 14.96 6.87
CA SER A 207 -9.37 14.86 7.76
C SER A 207 -9.45 15.83 8.94
N LEU A 208 -10.06 17.00 8.75
CA LEU A 208 -10.33 17.96 9.84
C LEU A 208 -11.43 17.45 10.78
N LEU A 209 -12.49 16.85 10.23
CA LEU A 209 -13.62 16.36 11.03
C LEU A 209 -13.29 15.13 11.87
N VAL A 210 -12.49 14.21 11.31
CA VAL A 210 -12.17 12.91 11.93
C VAL A 210 -10.86 12.96 12.74
N GLY A 211 -9.96 13.87 12.38
CA GLY A 211 -8.60 13.94 12.90
C GLY A 211 -7.56 13.43 11.90
N ASN A 212 -6.34 13.94 12.03
CA ASN A 212 -5.20 13.69 11.16
C ASN A 212 -3.88 13.75 11.97
N ASP A 213 -2.74 13.75 11.30
CA ASP A 213 -1.42 13.75 11.95
C ASP A 213 -1.01 15.11 12.56
N HIS A 214 -1.78 16.18 12.33
CA HIS A 214 -1.60 17.52 12.92
C HIS A 214 -2.61 17.83 14.04
N ASP A 215 -3.80 17.25 13.97
CA ASP A 215 -4.83 17.31 15.01
C ASP A 215 -5.45 15.93 15.21
N LEU A 216 -5.11 15.27 16.32
CA LEU A 216 -5.54 13.90 16.61
C LEU A 216 -7.03 13.76 16.92
N ASN A 217 -7.68 14.84 17.31
CA ASN A 217 -9.04 14.78 17.89
C ASN A 217 -10.11 15.06 16.85
N GLY A 218 -9.81 15.94 15.88
CA GLY A 218 -10.82 16.47 14.97
C GLY A 218 -12.03 16.97 15.76
N VAL A 219 -13.24 16.67 15.28
CA VAL A 219 -14.48 17.00 16.01
C VAL A 219 -14.97 15.78 16.81
N PRO A 220 -15.02 15.87 18.16
CA PRO A 220 -15.42 14.76 19.00
C PRO A 220 -16.78 14.14 18.63
N GLY A 221 -16.76 12.83 18.41
CA GLY A 221 -17.96 12.06 18.08
C GLY A 221 -18.43 12.20 16.63
N ILE A 222 -17.58 12.69 15.72
CA ILE A 222 -17.73 12.56 14.28
C ILE A 222 -16.72 11.51 13.77
N GLY A 223 -17.23 10.41 13.22
CA GLY A 223 -16.42 9.38 12.56
C GLY A 223 -16.45 9.52 11.03
N VAL A 224 -15.66 8.70 10.33
CA VAL A 224 -15.51 8.75 8.86
C VAL A 224 -16.84 8.69 8.11
N ASP A 225 -17.76 7.80 8.47
CA ASP A 225 -19.07 7.71 7.81
C ASP A 225 -19.93 8.97 7.99
N THR A 226 -19.82 9.62 9.16
CA THR A 226 -20.56 10.85 9.45
C THR A 226 -19.92 12.02 8.71
N ALA A 227 -18.60 12.10 8.70
CA ALA A 227 -17.84 13.10 7.95
C ALA A 227 -18.10 12.99 6.45
N LEU A 228 -18.03 11.78 5.88
CA LEU A 228 -18.33 11.49 4.47
C LEU A 228 -19.70 12.03 4.07
N ARG A 229 -20.74 11.64 4.81
CA ARG A 229 -22.12 12.07 4.53
C ARG A 229 -22.30 13.58 4.65
N PHE A 230 -21.54 14.23 5.52
CA PHE A 230 -21.60 15.67 5.70
C PHE A 230 -20.90 16.40 4.54
N VAL A 231 -19.67 16.00 4.17
CA VAL A 231 -18.92 16.68 3.10
C VAL A 231 -19.57 16.50 1.72
N GLN A 232 -20.22 15.36 1.47
CA GLN A 232 -20.94 15.09 0.22
C GLN A 232 -22.16 16.00 -0.01
N MET A 233 -22.59 16.75 0.99
CA MET A 233 -23.68 17.73 0.85
C MET A 233 -23.24 19.00 0.11
N PHE A 234 -21.94 19.22 -0.04
CA PHE A 234 -21.37 20.44 -0.59
C PHE A 234 -20.57 20.15 -1.84
N SER A 235 -20.39 21.18 -2.67
CA SER A 235 -19.41 21.12 -3.73
C SER A 235 -17.99 21.30 -3.19
N GLU A 236 -16.99 20.92 -3.98
CA GLU A 236 -15.58 21.01 -3.59
C GLU A 236 -15.17 22.43 -3.19
N ASP A 237 -15.66 23.44 -3.90
CA ASP A 237 -15.28 24.83 -3.68
C ASP A 237 -15.97 25.46 -2.47
N GLU A 238 -17.08 24.87 -2.02
CA GLU A 238 -17.86 25.36 -0.89
C GLU A 238 -17.50 24.65 0.42
N VAL A 239 -17.07 23.39 0.38
CA VAL A 239 -16.99 22.52 1.57
C VAL A 239 -16.16 23.13 2.72
N LEU A 240 -15.02 23.76 2.41
CA LEU A 240 -14.16 24.37 3.43
C LEU A 240 -14.77 25.66 4.01
N ASN A 241 -15.38 26.50 3.16
CA ASN A 241 -16.07 27.70 3.60
C ASN A 241 -17.28 27.34 4.49
N ARG A 242 -18.01 26.28 4.12
CA ARG A 242 -19.14 25.77 4.91
C ARG A 242 -18.71 25.23 6.26
N LEU A 243 -17.57 24.54 6.33
CA LEU A 243 -17.00 24.14 7.63
C LEU A 243 -16.67 25.35 8.49
N GLN A 244 -16.15 26.43 7.90
CA GLN A 244 -15.85 27.67 8.60
C GLN A 244 -17.10 28.39 9.11
N GLU A 245 -18.15 28.52 8.29
CA GLU A 245 -19.44 29.08 8.70
C GLU A 245 -20.04 28.31 9.90
N VAL A 246 -20.03 26.97 9.84
CA VAL A 246 -20.55 26.13 10.93
C VAL A 246 -19.68 26.24 12.19
N GLY A 247 -18.36 26.25 12.04
CA GLY A 247 -17.43 26.43 13.16
C GLY A 247 -17.62 27.77 13.88
N ASN A 248 -17.97 28.83 13.15
CA ASN A 248 -18.28 30.15 13.70
C ASN A 248 -19.66 30.23 14.38
N GLY A 249 -20.46 29.15 14.36
CA GLY A 249 -21.79 29.10 14.95
C GLY A 249 -22.90 29.67 14.07
N GLU A 250 -22.64 29.90 12.78
CA GLU A 250 -23.69 30.30 11.83
C GLU A 250 -24.61 29.10 11.57
N THR A 251 -25.88 29.24 11.94
CA THR A 251 -26.87 28.17 11.74
C THR A 251 -27.26 28.12 10.27
N LEU A 252 -26.80 27.10 9.56
CA LEU A 252 -27.15 26.87 8.16
C LEU A 252 -28.67 26.65 8.01
N LEU A 253 -29.38 27.68 7.55
CA LEU A 253 -30.70 27.53 6.95
C LEU A 253 -30.50 26.96 5.54
N PHE A 254 -30.41 25.63 5.45
CA PHE A 254 -30.37 24.95 4.15
C PHE A 254 -31.75 25.01 3.47
N GLN A 255 -32.01 26.10 2.75
CA GLN A 255 -33.09 26.14 1.78
C GLN A 255 -32.59 25.45 0.51
N GLY A 256 -33.14 24.27 0.19
CA GLY A 256 -32.85 23.60 -1.07
C GLY A 256 -33.32 24.44 -2.25
N GLY A 257 -32.37 24.97 -3.03
CA GLY A 257 -32.56 25.43 -4.41
C GLY A 257 -33.02 26.89 -4.62
N ILE A 258 -32.09 27.71 -5.13
CA ILE A 258 -32.25 28.89 -6.01
C ILE A 258 -32.87 30.18 -5.40
N GLU A 259 -32.17 31.30 -5.73
CA GLU A 259 -32.55 32.72 -5.70
C GLU A 259 -32.45 33.55 -4.40
N SER A 260 -31.30 34.22 -4.26
CA SER A 260 -31.13 35.68 -4.08
C SER A 260 -32.35 36.54 -3.68
N VAL A 261 -32.11 37.33 -2.62
CA VAL A 261 -32.74 38.63 -2.22
C VAL A 261 -34.03 38.53 -1.42
N GLY A 262 -33.84 38.72 -0.10
CA GLY A 262 -34.65 39.57 0.78
C GLY A 262 -36.14 39.28 0.87
N CYS A 263 -36.57 38.64 1.96
CA CYS A 263 -37.83 39.00 2.63
C CYS A 263 -37.93 38.39 4.03
N ILE A 264 -38.49 39.21 4.91
CA ILE A 264 -38.90 39.01 6.31
C ILE A 264 -39.58 37.64 6.52
N PRO A 265 -39.39 36.95 7.67
CA PRO A 265 -40.06 35.68 7.92
C PRO A 265 -41.56 35.89 8.13
N ASN A 266 -42.35 35.65 7.08
CA ASN A 266 -43.80 35.57 7.15
C ASN A 266 -44.25 34.14 7.49
N SER A 267 -45.03 34.08 8.57
CA SER A 267 -46.08 33.12 8.92
C SER A 267 -45.83 31.63 8.70
N VAL A 268 -45.82 30.93 9.83
CA VAL A 268 -46.14 29.50 9.99
C VAL A 268 -47.48 29.17 9.32
N GLU A 269 -47.46 28.73 8.05
CA GLU A 269 -48.58 28.01 7.46
C GLU A 269 -48.55 26.56 7.95
N ASN A 270 -49.22 26.33 9.08
CA ASN A 270 -49.68 25.01 9.48
C ASN A 270 -50.78 24.56 8.50
N SER A 271 -50.39 24.07 7.31
CA SER A 271 -51.33 23.31 6.48
C SER A 271 -51.71 22.02 7.23
N ILE A 272 -52.98 21.92 7.59
CA ILE A 272 -53.56 20.74 8.24
C ILE A 272 -53.46 19.58 7.24
N LYS A 273 -52.41 18.76 7.36
CA LYS A 273 -52.25 17.54 6.56
C LYS A 273 -53.40 16.58 6.86
N THR A 274 -54.34 16.46 5.93
CA THR A 274 -55.41 15.45 5.97
C THR A 274 -54.80 14.07 5.81
N LYS A 275 -54.57 13.39 6.95
CA LYS A 275 -54.12 11.99 6.96
C LYS A 275 -55.14 11.13 6.24
N SER A 276 -54.74 10.52 5.13
CA SER A 276 -55.55 9.50 4.46
C SER A 276 -55.84 8.34 5.41
N LEU A 277 -57.11 7.97 5.56
CA LEU A 277 -57.54 6.84 6.37
C LEU A 277 -57.13 5.53 5.69
N HIS A 278 -56.69 4.56 6.49
CA HIS A 278 -56.31 3.22 6.03
C HIS A 278 -57.05 2.15 6.80
N CYS A 279 -57.37 1.04 6.12
CA CYS A 279 -58.08 -0.08 6.73
C CYS A 279 -57.18 -0.78 7.74
N SER A 280 -57.70 -1.01 8.95
CA SER A 280 -56.94 -1.68 10.01
C SER A 280 -56.64 -3.15 9.73
N CYS A 281 -57.34 -3.77 8.78
CA CYS A 281 -57.14 -5.16 8.38
C CYS A 281 -56.09 -5.29 7.27
N CYS A 282 -56.30 -4.70 6.09
CA CYS A 282 -55.37 -4.82 4.95
C CYS A 282 -54.31 -3.72 4.84
N GLY A 283 -54.46 -2.58 5.53
CA GLY A 283 -53.53 -1.46 5.44
C GLY A 283 -53.69 -0.57 4.20
N HIS A 284 -54.61 -0.88 3.27
CA HIS A 284 -54.88 -0.08 2.08
C HIS A 284 -55.76 1.15 2.36
N PRO A 285 -55.72 2.19 1.48
CA PRO A 285 -56.56 3.38 1.63
C PRO A 285 -58.06 3.06 1.77
N GLY A 286 -58.73 3.74 2.70
CA GLY A 286 -60.13 3.51 3.06
C GLY A 286 -60.29 3.13 4.54
N THR A 287 -61.52 2.96 5.00
CA THR A 287 -61.79 2.48 6.38
C THR A 287 -62.21 1.01 6.36
N LYS A 288 -62.02 0.27 7.46
CA LYS A 288 -62.48 -1.12 7.58
C LYS A 288 -63.99 -1.26 7.28
N ARG A 289 -64.81 -0.31 7.77
CA ARG A 289 -66.25 -0.26 7.48
C ARG A 289 -66.53 0.07 6.00
N GLY A 290 -65.69 0.88 5.37
CA GLY A 290 -65.79 1.15 3.92
C GLY A 290 -65.49 -0.10 3.09
N HIS A 291 -64.44 -0.84 3.44
CA HIS A 291 -64.09 -2.09 2.77
C HIS A 291 -65.07 -3.25 3.01
N LEU A 292 -65.91 -3.17 4.05
CA LEU A 292 -67.04 -4.08 4.26
C LEU A 292 -68.24 -3.77 3.34
N LYS A 293 -68.34 -2.54 2.84
CA LYS A 293 -69.44 -2.09 1.95
C LYS A 293 -69.03 -2.12 0.48
N VAL A 294 -67.76 -1.86 0.19
CA VAL A 294 -67.16 -1.84 -1.16
C VAL A 294 -65.88 -2.65 -1.12
N ALA A 295 -65.73 -3.65 -1.99
CA ALA A 295 -64.54 -4.48 -2.02
C ALA A 295 -63.26 -3.63 -2.14
N CYS A 296 -62.19 -4.02 -1.42
CA CYS A 296 -60.93 -3.28 -1.47
C CYS A 296 -60.24 -3.52 -2.83
N ASN A 297 -60.06 -2.46 -3.61
CA ASN A 297 -59.44 -2.50 -4.95
C ASN A 297 -58.00 -3.04 -4.99
N TYR A 298 -57.35 -3.15 -3.84
CA TYR A 298 -55.96 -3.60 -3.71
C TYR A 298 -55.84 -5.00 -3.09
N CYS A 299 -56.93 -5.54 -2.55
CA CYS A 299 -56.97 -6.92 -2.07
C CYS A 299 -57.51 -7.78 -3.22
N SER A 300 -56.64 -8.49 -3.92
CA SER A 300 -57.03 -9.37 -5.03
C SER A 300 -57.78 -10.61 -4.52
N VAL A 301 -59.07 -10.50 -4.19
CA VAL A 301 -59.97 -11.65 -4.00
C VAL A 301 -61.37 -11.33 -4.53
N ASN A 302 -61.90 -12.29 -5.29
CA ASN A 302 -63.21 -12.30 -5.92
C ASN A 302 -64.33 -11.78 -5.01
N SER A 303 -64.77 -10.56 -5.30
CA SER A 303 -66.14 -10.04 -5.24
C SER A 303 -67.06 -10.31 -4.04
N ASN A 304 -66.65 -10.90 -2.90
CA ASN A 304 -67.54 -10.84 -1.72
C ASN A 304 -67.04 -10.99 -0.28
N GLU A 305 -65.81 -11.35 0.09
CA GLU A 305 -65.53 -11.52 1.54
C GLU A 305 -64.16 -11.02 2.02
N ASN A 306 -64.23 -9.96 2.82
CA ASN A 306 -63.24 -9.46 3.79
C ASN A 306 -61.83 -9.08 3.28
N CYS A 307 -61.31 -7.97 3.82
CA CYS A 307 -59.91 -7.58 3.63
C CYS A 307 -58.94 -8.69 4.08
N ILE A 308 -57.88 -8.91 3.30
CA ILE A 308 -56.77 -9.78 3.72
C ILE A 308 -56.00 -9.08 4.85
N GLN A 309 -55.58 -9.83 5.86
CA GLN A 309 -54.74 -9.33 6.94
C GLN A 309 -53.39 -8.83 6.38
N LYS A 310 -52.99 -7.61 6.74
CA LYS A 310 -51.70 -7.03 6.34
C LYS A 310 -50.54 -7.94 6.76
N MET A 311 -49.59 -8.16 5.84
CA MET A 311 -48.36 -8.90 6.13
C MET A 311 -47.46 -8.10 7.10
N VAL A 312 -46.60 -8.82 7.84
CA VAL A 312 -45.59 -8.20 8.69
C VAL A 312 -44.65 -7.37 7.81
N GLY A 313 -44.52 -6.08 8.10
CA GLY A 313 -43.72 -5.15 7.30
C GLY A 313 -44.44 -4.47 6.12
N PHE A 314 -45.78 -4.58 6.02
CA PHE A 314 -46.56 -3.90 4.99
C PHE A 314 -46.28 -2.38 4.94
N LYS A 315 -45.91 -1.88 3.75
CA LYS A 315 -45.72 -0.46 3.45
C LYS A 315 -46.79 -0.01 2.46
N CYS A 316 -47.60 0.97 2.85
CA CYS A 316 -48.58 1.57 1.94
C CYS A 316 -47.86 2.43 0.89
N GLU A 317 -48.28 2.31 -0.38
CA GLU A 317 -47.74 3.04 -1.53
C GLU A 317 -48.63 4.22 -1.98
N CYS A 318 -49.65 4.57 -1.20
CA CYS A 318 -50.48 5.73 -1.54
C CYS A 318 -49.67 7.04 -1.42
N SER A 319 -50.00 8.01 -2.28
CA SER A 319 -49.27 9.30 -2.37
C SER A 319 -49.12 10.00 -1.02
N SER A 320 -50.16 10.03 -0.19
CA SER A 320 -50.12 10.65 1.15
C SER A 320 -49.18 9.93 2.12
N CYS A 321 -49.18 8.60 2.16
CA CYS A 321 -48.24 7.82 2.99
C CYS A 321 -46.79 7.95 2.50
N ASP A 322 -46.59 7.99 1.18
CA ASP A 322 -45.27 8.18 0.59
C ASP A 322 -44.72 9.58 0.90
N SER A 323 -45.52 10.63 0.72
CA SER A 323 -45.17 12.01 1.09
C SER A 323 -44.90 12.16 2.59
N ASP A 324 -45.69 11.52 3.46
CA ASP A 324 -45.45 11.52 4.91
C ASP A 324 -44.17 10.77 5.29
N ARG A 325 -43.85 9.66 4.61
CA ARG A 325 -42.59 8.92 4.81
C ARG A 325 -41.40 9.78 4.38
N LYS A 326 -41.44 10.36 3.17
CA LYS A 326 -40.43 11.29 2.67
C LYS A 326 -40.24 12.49 3.60
N SER A 327 -41.33 13.08 4.10
CA SER A 327 -41.27 14.20 5.06
C SER A 327 -40.67 13.78 6.41
N LYS A 328 -40.96 12.57 6.90
CA LYS A 328 -40.33 12.03 8.12
C LYS A 328 -38.84 11.74 7.92
N GLU A 329 -38.46 11.20 6.76
CA GLU A 329 -37.07 10.96 6.38
C GLU A 329 -36.30 12.28 6.25
N GLN A 330 -36.90 13.29 5.61
CA GLN A 330 -36.38 14.65 5.51
C GLN A 330 -36.15 15.26 6.90
N LYS A 331 -37.14 15.21 7.79
CA LYS A 331 -36.99 15.69 9.18
C LYS A 331 -35.92 14.93 9.96
N LYS A 332 -35.77 13.62 9.74
CA LYS A 332 -34.68 12.84 10.36
C LYS A 332 -33.32 13.30 9.84
N HIS A 333 -33.23 13.60 8.54
CA HIS A 333 -32.01 14.11 7.91
C HIS A 333 -31.64 15.49 8.45
N GLU A 334 -32.58 16.43 8.49
CA GLU A 334 -32.40 17.78 9.08
C GLU A 334 -31.98 17.70 10.55
N ASN A 335 -32.67 16.89 11.36
CA ASN A 335 -32.29 16.69 12.77
C ASN A 335 -30.89 16.07 12.93
N TRP A 336 -30.48 15.20 12.01
CA TRP A 336 -29.13 14.64 12.01
C TRP A 336 -28.10 15.72 11.62
N GLN A 337 -28.37 16.52 10.59
CA GLN A 337 -27.50 17.63 10.16
C GLN A 337 -27.32 18.65 11.29
N ILE A 338 -28.39 19.05 11.97
CA ILE A 338 -28.34 19.98 13.11
C ILE A 338 -27.42 19.43 14.21
N LYS A 339 -27.53 18.14 14.54
CA LYS A 339 -26.64 17.51 15.54
C LYS A 339 -25.17 17.51 15.12
N VAL A 340 -24.89 17.31 13.83
CA VAL A 340 -23.52 17.37 13.30
C VAL A 340 -22.98 18.79 13.37
N CYS A 341 -23.75 19.78 12.91
CA CYS A 341 -23.37 21.20 12.96
C CYS A 341 -23.15 21.67 14.39
N GLN A 342 -24.00 21.26 15.34
CA GLN A 342 -23.83 21.57 16.76
C GLN A 342 -22.52 21.02 17.33
N LYS A 343 -22.11 19.81 16.96
CA LYS A 343 -20.82 19.25 17.39
C LYS A 343 -19.65 20.06 16.83
N ILE A 344 -19.73 20.44 15.56
CA ILE A 344 -18.70 21.25 14.89
C ILE A 344 -18.59 22.62 15.56
N ALA A 345 -19.71 23.31 15.78
CA ALA A 345 -19.76 24.63 16.42
C ALA A 345 -19.34 24.63 17.90
N MET A 346 -19.35 23.46 18.57
CA MET A 346 -18.84 23.31 19.93
C MET A 346 -17.31 23.21 19.98
N GLU A 347 -16.67 22.86 18.86
CA GLU A 347 -15.22 22.72 18.81
C GLU A 347 -14.54 24.08 18.75
N GLN A 348 -13.54 24.30 19.61
CA GLN A 348 -12.87 25.60 19.69
C GLN A 348 -11.88 25.74 18.54
N SER A 349 -11.88 26.90 17.89
CA SER A 349 -10.94 27.22 16.80
C SER A 349 -11.02 26.24 15.61
N PHE A 350 -12.23 25.76 15.30
CA PHE A 350 -12.50 24.92 14.14
C PHE A 350 -13.10 25.74 12.98
N PRO A 351 -12.71 25.48 11.72
CA PRO A 351 -11.63 24.62 11.29
C PRO A 351 -10.25 25.27 11.52
N ASN A 352 -9.22 24.45 11.68
CA ASN A 352 -7.85 24.96 11.79
C ASN A 352 -7.32 25.36 10.40
N ASN A 353 -7.26 26.67 10.14
CA ASN A 353 -6.81 27.22 8.87
C ASN A 353 -5.34 26.92 8.55
N GLU A 354 -4.46 26.79 9.56
CA GLU A 354 -3.05 26.44 9.34
C GLU A 354 -2.91 25.05 8.73
N ILE A 355 -3.76 24.10 9.14
CA ILE A 355 -3.79 22.73 8.57
C ILE A 355 -4.32 22.76 7.14
N ILE A 356 -5.34 23.58 6.86
CA ILE A 356 -5.89 23.74 5.51
C ILE A 356 -4.82 24.31 4.57
N GLU A 357 -4.15 25.39 4.98
CA GLU A 357 -3.08 26.03 4.20
C GLU A 357 -1.90 25.07 3.97
N LEU A 358 -1.55 24.27 4.98
CA LEU A 358 -0.51 23.26 4.87
C LEU A 358 -0.83 22.23 3.77
N TYR A 359 -2.03 21.64 3.80
CA TYR A 359 -2.43 20.65 2.80
C TYR A 359 -2.70 21.23 1.42
N LEU A 360 -3.07 22.52 1.31
CA LEU A 360 -3.28 23.20 0.03
C LEU A 360 -2.03 23.87 -0.54
N SER A 361 -0.92 23.88 0.20
CA SER A 361 0.36 24.37 -0.30
C SER A 361 0.80 23.59 -1.55
N HIS A 362 1.58 24.26 -2.40
CA HIS A 362 2.22 23.67 -3.59
C HIS A 362 3.75 23.78 -3.49
N ASN A 363 4.27 24.16 -2.33
CA ASN A 363 5.69 24.43 -2.15
C ASN A 363 6.26 23.52 -1.05
N HIS A 364 6.46 22.25 -1.40
CA HIS A 364 6.97 21.22 -0.50
C HIS A 364 8.45 20.89 -0.74
N GLY A 365 9.08 21.45 -1.78
CA GLY A 365 10.51 21.31 -2.07
C GLY A 365 10.98 22.27 -3.16
N ASN A 366 12.29 22.51 -3.23
CA ASN A 366 12.89 23.33 -4.29
C ASN A 366 13.32 22.42 -5.46
N LEU A 367 12.39 22.12 -6.36
CA LEU A 367 12.60 21.13 -7.43
C LEU A 367 13.61 21.58 -8.51
N PHE A 368 13.73 22.89 -8.77
CA PHE A 368 14.48 23.42 -9.93
C PHE A 368 15.77 24.18 -9.58
N GLU A 369 16.08 24.37 -8.29
CA GLU A 369 17.40 24.91 -7.93
C GLU A 369 18.52 23.89 -8.23
N ASN A 370 18.19 22.59 -8.25
CA ASN A 370 19.17 21.50 -8.34
C ASN A 370 19.18 20.78 -9.70
N GLY A 371 18.41 21.21 -10.70
CA GLY A 371 18.35 20.61 -12.04
C GLY A 371 17.34 19.45 -12.18
N PRO A 372 17.30 18.77 -13.35
CA PRO A 372 16.37 17.67 -13.59
C PRO A 372 16.68 16.44 -12.73
N LEU A 373 15.70 15.56 -12.53
CA LEU A 373 15.90 14.26 -11.88
C LEU A 373 16.82 13.38 -12.74
N LEU A 374 17.96 12.99 -12.18
CA LEU A 374 18.96 12.15 -12.84
C LEU A 374 19.16 10.84 -12.08
N TRP A 375 19.26 9.75 -12.83
CA TRP A 375 19.68 8.44 -12.33
C TRP A 375 21.10 8.19 -12.86
N GLU A 376 22.05 8.12 -11.94
CA GLU A 376 23.46 7.96 -12.26
C GLU A 376 23.87 6.49 -12.23
N ASN A 377 25.10 6.22 -12.70
CA ASN A 377 25.70 4.90 -12.54
C ASN A 377 26.15 4.70 -11.08
N PRO A 378 25.93 3.51 -10.49
CA PRO A 378 26.34 3.25 -9.12
C PRO A 378 27.87 3.30 -8.97
N ASN A 379 28.34 3.89 -7.87
CA ASN A 379 29.75 3.86 -7.48
C ASN A 379 30.05 2.54 -6.76
N ILE A 380 30.39 1.51 -7.53
CA ILE A 380 30.46 0.13 -7.07
C ILE A 380 31.55 -0.08 -6.01
N GLU A 381 32.74 0.51 -6.19
CA GLU A 381 33.85 0.29 -5.26
C GLU A 381 33.56 0.91 -3.88
N THR A 382 33.12 2.16 -3.85
CA THR A 382 32.76 2.83 -2.59
C THR A 382 31.53 2.18 -1.93
N LEU A 383 30.55 1.71 -2.73
CA LEU A 383 29.40 0.96 -2.23
C LEU A 383 29.81 -0.36 -1.57
N VAL A 384 30.77 -1.07 -2.15
CA VAL A 384 31.31 -2.31 -1.58
C VAL A 384 31.96 -2.03 -0.24
N ASP A 385 32.83 -1.03 -0.15
CA ASP A 385 33.49 -0.65 1.10
C ASP A 385 32.46 -0.23 2.18
N PHE A 386 31.47 0.58 1.79
CA PHE A 386 30.39 1.02 2.66
C PHE A 386 29.60 -0.16 3.25
N LEU A 387 29.19 -1.12 2.42
CA LEU A 387 28.43 -2.30 2.87
C LEU A 387 29.32 -3.29 3.65
N CYS A 388 30.60 -3.43 3.32
CA CYS A 388 31.53 -4.22 4.12
C CYS A 388 31.64 -3.64 5.55
N TYR A 389 31.73 -2.32 5.68
CA TYR A 389 31.83 -1.66 6.98
C TYR A 389 30.51 -1.72 7.78
N HIS A 390 29.39 -1.32 7.16
CA HIS A 390 28.11 -1.21 7.84
C HIS A 390 27.41 -2.56 8.04
N GLN A 391 27.44 -3.45 7.05
CA GLN A 391 26.72 -4.74 7.05
C GLN A 391 27.61 -5.95 7.34
N GLN A 392 28.95 -5.82 7.25
CA GLN A 392 29.88 -6.95 7.32
C GLN A 392 29.61 -8.02 6.26
N TRP A 393 29.13 -7.61 5.08
CA TRP A 393 28.98 -8.51 3.95
C TRP A 393 30.30 -8.69 3.22
N ASP A 394 30.52 -9.89 2.69
CA ASP A 394 31.65 -10.15 1.81
C ASP A 394 31.55 -9.31 0.52
N PRO A 395 32.67 -8.73 0.03
CA PRO A 395 32.70 -7.99 -1.23
C PRO A 395 32.10 -8.75 -2.42
N SER A 396 32.36 -10.07 -2.50
CA SER A 396 31.82 -10.93 -3.55
C SER A 396 30.30 -11.05 -3.50
N TYR A 397 29.73 -11.14 -2.30
CA TYR A 397 28.29 -11.16 -2.07
C TYR A 397 27.64 -9.85 -2.52
N ILE A 398 28.22 -8.71 -2.13
CA ILE A 398 27.71 -7.38 -2.53
C ILE A 398 27.68 -7.25 -4.06
N ARG A 399 28.80 -7.55 -4.73
CA ARG A 399 28.90 -7.49 -6.19
C ARG A 399 27.90 -8.41 -6.87
N GLN A 400 27.72 -9.63 -6.35
CA GLN A 400 26.74 -10.57 -6.88
C GLN A 400 25.30 -10.06 -6.75
N LYS A 401 24.96 -9.41 -5.64
CA LYS A 401 23.62 -8.84 -5.41
C LYS A 401 23.36 -7.57 -6.23
N MET A 402 24.40 -6.86 -6.64
CA MET A 402 24.31 -5.69 -7.55
C MET A 402 24.05 -6.05 -9.02
N LEU A 403 24.42 -7.26 -9.44
CA LEU A 403 24.35 -7.67 -10.85
C LEU A 403 22.98 -7.46 -11.53
N PRO A 404 21.81 -7.73 -10.90
CA PRO A 404 20.51 -7.45 -11.53
C PRO A 404 20.33 -5.97 -11.88
N MET A 405 20.80 -5.07 -11.02
CA MET A 405 20.75 -3.64 -11.28
C MET A 405 21.72 -3.25 -12.40
N LEU A 406 22.97 -3.73 -12.35
CA LEU A 406 23.99 -3.42 -13.35
C LEU A 406 23.61 -3.92 -14.76
N SER A 407 23.06 -5.12 -14.85
CA SER A 407 22.54 -5.68 -16.11
C SER A 407 21.35 -4.89 -16.64
N THR A 408 20.44 -4.45 -15.77
CA THR A 408 19.34 -3.56 -16.16
C THR A 408 19.84 -2.22 -16.70
N ILE A 409 20.80 -1.58 -16.04
CA ILE A 409 21.43 -0.32 -16.49
C ILE A 409 22.06 -0.53 -17.87
N PHE A 410 22.89 -1.56 -18.01
CA PHE A 410 23.57 -1.89 -19.26
C PHE A 410 22.57 -2.12 -20.41
N LEU A 411 21.49 -2.87 -20.16
CA LEU A 411 20.47 -3.12 -21.18
C LEU A 411 19.68 -1.86 -21.54
N ARG A 412 19.40 -0.97 -20.59
CA ARG A 412 18.78 0.35 -20.85
C ARG A 412 19.67 1.24 -21.70
N GLU A 413 20.97 1.27 -21.40
CA GLU A 413 21.97 2.00 -22.19
C GLU A 413 22.06 1.42 -23.60
N MET A 414 22.18 0.11 -23.74
CA MET A 414 22.23 -0.57 -25.03
C MET A 414 20.96 -0.39 -25.87
N ALA A 415 19.80 -0.32 -25.24
CA ALA A 415 18.53 -0.02 -25.91
C ALA A 415 18.46 1.43 -26.42
N SER A 416 19.10 2.37 -25.71
CA SER A 416 19.09 3.80 -26.05
C SER A 416 20.19 4.14 -27.06
N ASN A 417 21.41 3.62 -26.85
CA ASN A 417 22.63 3.89 -27.61
C ASN A 417 23.37 2.57 -27.90
N PRO A 418 23.01 1.84 -28.96
CA PRO A 418 23.58 0.53 -29.24
C PRO A 418 25.06 0.61 -29.61
N THR A 419 25.94 0.13 -28.74
CA THR A 419 27.39 0.04 -28.98
C THR A 419 27.82 -1.41 -29.16
N ARG A 420 28.61 -1.70 -30.20
CA ARG A 420 28.90 -3.10 -30.59
C ARG A 420 29.79 -3.86 -29.62
N ASP A 421 30.66 -3.17 -28.91
CA ASP A 421 31.71 -3.76 -28.05
C ASP A 421 31.47 -3.46 -26.56
N ALA A 422 30.24 -3.11 -26.18
CA ALA A 422 29.89 -2.87 -24.79
C ALA A 422 29.94 -4.17 -23.99
N LEU A 423 30.65 -4.12 -22.87
CA LEU A 423 30.76 -5.24 -21.94
C LEU A 423 29.99 -4.92 -20.65
N LEU A 424 29.13 -5.84 -20.23
CA LEU A 424 28.51 -5.79 -18.92
C LEU A 424 29.62 -5.84 -17.85
N TYR A 425 29.70 -4.79 -17.04
CA TYR A 425 30.74 -4.62 -16.02
C TYR A 425 32.18 -4.68 -16.58
N GLY A 426 32.38 -4.28 -17.84
CA GLY A 426 33.68 -4.34 -18.51
C GLY A 426 34.22 -5.74 -18.78
N GLN A 427 33.47 -6.79 -18.42
CA GLN A 427 33.98 -8.17 -18.39
C GLN A 427 33.12 -9.16 -19.17
N TYR A 428 31.82 -8.92 -19.33
CA TYR A 428 30.90 -9.92 -19.86
C TYR A 428 30.22 -9.46 -21.15
N GLU A 429 30.32 -10.27 -22.20
CA GLU A 429 29.63 -10.08 -23.47
C GLU A 429 28.28 -10.81 -23.50
N PHE A 430 27.31 -10.26 -24.24
CA PHE A 430 26.03 -10.93 -24.47
C PHE A 430 26.23 -12.17 -25.35
N ASN A 431 26.10 -13.36 -24.77
CA ASN A 431 26.29 -14.61 -25.50
C ASN A 431 24.99 -15.05 -26.19
N SER A 432 23.98 -15.43 -25.40
CA SER A 432 22.73 -16.03 -25.89
C SER A 432 21.59 -15.92 -24.88
N ILE A 433 20.35 -16.13 -25.35
CA ILE A 433 19.19 -16.33 -24.46
C ILE A 433 19.05 -17.84 -24.22
N GLN A 434 19.05 -18.25 -22.96
CA GLN A 434 18.98 -19.67 -22.61
C GLN A 434 17.53 -20.18 -22.67
N ARG A 435 16.60 -19.46 -22.07
CA ARG A 435 15.17 -19.83 -22.00
C ARG A 435 14.29 -18.65 -21.62
N VAL A 436 12.98 -18.84 -21.78
CA VAL A 436 11.96 -17.98 -21.15
C VAL A 436 11.62 -18.56 -19.78
N LYS A 437 11.59 -17.71 -18.76
CA LYS A 437 11.22 -18.03 -17.38
C LYS A 437 10.04 -17.16 -16.98
N VAL A 438 9.01 -17.73 -16.34
CA VAL A 438 7.85 -16.96 -15.87
C VAL A 438 7.96 -16.76 -14.37
N ARG A 439 7.86 -15.50 -13.92
CA ARG A 439 7.80 -15.12 -12.50
C ARG A 439 6.56 -14.28 -12.26
N CYS A 440 5.75 -14.68 -11.27
CA CYS A 440 4.52 -13.98 -10.91
C CYS A 440 3.63 -13.65 -12.13
N GLY A 441 3.49 -14.59 -13.08
CA GLY A 441 2.70 -14.41 -14.31
C GLY A 441 3.41 -13.67 -15.45
N HIS A 442 4.61 -13.12 -15.21
CA HIS A 442 5.31 -12.28 -16.18
C HIS A 442 6.54 -13.00 -16.75
N PRO A 443 6.72 -12.99 -18.10
CA PRO A 443 7.82 -13.70 -18.74
C PRO A 443 9.11 -12.86 -18.78
N PHE A 444 10.22 -13.50 -18.46
CA PHE A 444 11.59 -12.99 -18.46
C PHE A 444 12.47 -13.84 -19.37
N TYR A 445 13.53 -13.26 -19.95
CA TYR A 445 14.58 -14.03 -20.57
C TYR A 445 15.66 -14.37 -19.56
N VAL A 446 16.07 -15.64 -19.52
CA VAL A 446 17.31 -16.01 -18.83
C VAL A 446 18.44 -15.75 -19.81
N VAL A 447 19.17 -14.67 -19.61
CA VAL A 447 20.28 -14.25 -20.46
C VAL A 447 21.56 -14.91 -19.98
N LYS A 448 22.32 -15.47 -20.93
CA LYS A 448 23.64 -16.02 -20.72
C LYS A 448 24.68 -15.01 -21.20
N TRP A 449 25.54 -14.60 -20.29
CA TRP A 449 26.66 -13.71 -20.53
C TRP A 449 27.95 -14.52 -20.50
N LYS A 450 28.91 -14.23 -21.39
CA LYS A 450 30.21 -14.91 -21.45
C LYS A 450 31.31 -13.95 -21.00
N LYS A 451 32.26 -14.41 -20.18
CA LYS A 451 33.42 -13.60 -19.79
C LYS A 451 34.34 -13.39 -21.01
N ALA A 452 34.70 -12.13 -21.27
CA ALA A 452 35.62 -11.73 -22.32
C ALA A 452 37.05 -12.20 -21.99
N ALA A 453 37.81 -12.59 -23.01
CA ALA A 453 39.12 -13.25 -22.84
C ALA A 453 40.29 -12.30 -22.53
N HIS A 454 40.07 -10.98 -22.48
CA HIS A 454 41.14 -9.97 -22.48
C HIS A 454 41.68 -9.53 -21.11
N ASP A 455 41.23 -10.11 -19.99
CA ASP A 455 41.66 -9.70 -18.65
C ASP A 455 42.24 -10.85 -17.82
N MET A 456 43.39 -11.37 -18.27
CA MET A 456 44.26 -12.25 -17.47
C MET A 456 45.24 -11.46 -16.58
N GLY A 457 45.06 -10.14 -16.43
CA GLY A 457 46.03 -9.25 -15.77
C GLY A 457 45.52 -8.43 -14.58
N SER A 458 44.21 -8.22 -14.40
CA SER A 458 43.70 -7.50 -13.24
C SER A 458 43.41 -8.44 -12.06
N ALA A 459 43.89 -8.05 -10.88
CA ALA A 459 43.96 -8.86 -9.67
C ALA A 459 42.63 -9.56 -9.32
N MET A 460 42.75 -10.82 -8.90
CA MET A 460 41.65 -11.73 -8.57
C MET A 460 40.59 -11.09 -7.66
N HIS A 461 39.37 -10.96 -8.15
CA HIS A 461 38.16 -10.93 -7.32
C HIS A 461 37.28 -12.10 -7.75
N MET A 462 37.70 -13.31 -7.35
CA MET A 462 36.90 -14.52 -7.51
C MET A 462 35.63 -14.39 -6.68
N ILE A 463 34.46 -14.50 -7.31
CA ILE A 463 33.22 -14.85 -6.60
C ILE A 463 33.40 -16.33 -6.23
N PRO A 464 33.45 -16.71 -4.94
CA PRO A 464 33.66 -18.11 -4.58
C PRO A 464 32.48 -18.94 -5.08
N THR A 465 32.76 -19.89 -5.97
CA THR A 465 31.85 -20.97 -6.32
C THR A 465 31.74 -21.89 -5.10
N LYS A 466 30.81 -21.65 -4.18
CA LYS A 466 30.38 -22.76 -3.32
C LYS A 466 29.60 -23.71 -4.22
N GLN A 467 30.26 -24.81 -4.63
CA GLN A 467 29.55 -26.03 -4.98
C GLN A 467 28.59 -26.33 -3.83
N VAL A 468 27.29 -26.34 -4.14
CA VAL A 468 26.31 -26.90 -3.22
C VAL A 468 26.49 -28.41 -3.31
N ASP A 469 27.44 -28.93 -2.55
CA ASP A 469 27.47 -30.35 -2.21
C ASP A 469 26.33 -30.60 -1.21
N LEU A 470 25.29 -31.24 -1.72
CA LEU A 470 24.29 -31.94 -0.92
C LEU A 470 24.99 -33.12 -0.24
N GLN A 471 25.59 -32.90 0.94
CA GLN A 471 25.63 -33.87 2.05
C GLN A 471 26.45 -33.34 3.23
N GLN A 472 25.85 -33.52 4.42
CA GLN A 472 26.43 -33.46 5.77
C GLN A 472 26.62 -32.06 6.38
N GLY A 473 25.76 -31.73 7.36
CA GLY A 473 26.22 -30.91 8.47
C GLY A 473 25.28 -30.00 9.26
N GLU A 474 23.94 -30.02 9.12
CA GLU A 474 23.08 -29.32 10.09
C GLU A 474 21.82 -30.16 10.39
N SER A 475 21.92 -31.01 11.41
CA SER A 475 20.75 -31.50 12.14
C SER A 475 20.46 -30.49 13.26
N ASP A 476 19.18 -30.22 13.46
CA ASP A 476 18.57 -29.57 14.62
C ASP A 476 18.45 -28.04 14.58
N VAL A 477 17.65 -27.52 13.64
CA VAL A 477 16.66 -26.50 13.98
C VAL A 477 15.40 -26.69 13.14
N VAL A 478 14.40 -27.37 13.69
CA VAL A 478 13.02 -27.37 13.18
C VAL A 478 12.25 -26.33 13.99
N ALA A 479 11.89 -25.20 13.37
CA ALA A 479 10.58 -24.55 13.52
C ALA A 479 10.52 -23.21 12.75
N GLU A 480 9.70 -23.25 11.69
CA GLU A 480 8.73 -22.20 11.32
C GLU A 480 9.23 -20.83 10.80
N SER A 481 9.15 -20.73 9.47
CA SER A 481 8.69 -19.59 8.67
C SER A 481 8.48 -18.25 9.37
N SER A 482 9.41 -17.32 9.11
CA SER A 482 9.11 -15.88 9.04
C SER A 482 9.98 -15.26 7.94
N ASP A 483 9.40 -15.18 6.74
CA ASP A 483 9.61 -14.11 5.76
C ASP A 483 11.05 -13.81 5.28
N LEU A 484 11.45 -14.51 4.21
CA LEU A 484 12.50 -14.12 3.25
C LEU A 484 12.07 -12.89 2.43
N LEU A 485 11.72 -11.78 3.10
CA LEU A 485 11.27 -10.57 2.43
C LEU A 485 12.48 -9.74 1.97
N ASP A 486 12.49 -9.47 0.68
CA ASP A 486 13.32 -8.55 -0.09
C ASP A 486 14.63 -9.05 -0.70
N GLU A 487 15.19 -10.23 -0.40
CA GLU A 487 16.39 -10.67 -1.13
C GLU A 487 16.11 -10.99 -2.63
N PRO A 488 16.93 -10.48 -3.58
CA PRO A 488 16.84 -10.86 -4.98
C PRO A 488 17.38 -12.28 -5.20
N ASP A 489 16.79 -12.95 -6.19
CA ASP A 489 17.29 -14.22 -6.68
C ASP A 489 18.72 -14.04 -7.17
N VAL A 490 19.61 -14.88 -6.64
CA VAL A 490 21.04 -14.75 -6.86
C VAL A 490 21.40 -15.16 -8.30
N PRO A 491 22.09 -14.32 -9.08
CA PRO A 491 22.59 -14.68 -10.40
C PRO A 491 23.50 -15.90 -10.34
N GLN A 492 23.31 -16.82 -11.29
CA GLN A 492 24.04 -18.10 -11.31
C GLN A 492 25.30 -17.97 -12.16
N ILE A 493 26.43 -18.46 -11.63
CA ILE A 493 27.71 -18.52 -12.34
C ILE A 493 27.94 -19.97 -12.77
N LEU A 494 28.28 -20.18 -14.04
CA LEU A 494 28.57 -21.48 -14.62
C LEU A 494 29.96 -21.48 -15.25
N VAL A 495 30.71 -22.56 -15.07
CA VAL A 495 31.98 -22.78 -15.76
C VAL A 495 31.80 -23.96 -16.71
N ILE A 496 31.99 -23.74 -18.01
CA ILE A 496 31.86 -24.76 -19.06
C ILE A 496 33.05 -24.60 -20.00
N ASP A 497 33.82 -25.66 -20.21
CA ASP A 497 34.99 -25.68 -21.11
C ASP A 497 35.95 -24.51 -20.86
N GLU A 498 36.34 -24.30 -19.59
CA GLU A 498 37.20 -23.20 -19.10
C GLU A 498 36.65 -21.77 -19.33
N CYS A 499 35.44 -21.63 -19.87
CA CYS A 499 34.75 -20.36 -20.05
C CYS A 499 33.79 -20.09 -18.88
N TRP A 500 33.83 -18.86 -18.37
CA TRP A 500 32.94 -18.39 -17.31
C TRP A 500 31.68 -17.77 -17.90
N PHE A 501 30.53 -18.18 -17.39
CA PHE A 501 29.23 -17.66 -17.79
C PHE A 501 28.45 -17.14 -16.60
N LEU A 502 27.76 -16.02 -16.80
CA LEU A 502 26.83 -15.43 -15.85
C LEU A 502 25.41 -15.59 -16.40
N LEU A 503 24.46 -16.00 -15.55
CA LEU A 503 23.04 -16.06 -15.87
C LEU A 503 22.26 -15.02 -15.08
N THR A 504 21.49 -14.19 -15.79
CA THR A 504 20.59 -13.20 -15.19
C THR A 504 19.18 -13.34 -15.75
N ASP A 505 18.19 -12.94 -14.97
CA ASP A 505 16.79 -12.94 -15.37
C ASP A 505 16.40 -11.52 -15.81
N GLU A 506 16.19 -11.32 -17.11
CA GLU A 506 16.06 -10.01 -17.73
C GLU A 506 14.67 -9.78 -18.32
N ASN A 507 14.25 -8.51 -18.33
CA ASN A 507 12.99 -8.12 -18.94
C ASN A 507 13.01 -8.38 -20.47
N ILE A 508 11.95 -9.01 -20.99
CA ILE A 508 11.85 -9.39 -22.40
C ILE A 508 11.88 -8.19 -23.34
N GLU A 509 11.18 -7.11 -23.01
CA GLU A 509 11.09 -5.91 -23.85
C GLU A 509 12.43 -5.19 -23.90
N LEU A 510 13.09 -5.10 -22.74
CA LEU A 510 14.39 -4.47 -22.62
C LEU A 510 15.48 -5.22 -23.41
N VAL A 511 15.54 -6.56 -23.28
CA VAL A 511 16.48 -7.38 -24.07
C VAL A 511 16.15 -7.31 -25.58
N ARG A 512 14.87 -7.25 -25.94
CA ARG A 512 14.44 -7.09 -27.34
C ARG A 512 14.90 -5.75 -27.92
N ALA A 513 14.82 -4.68 -27.13
CA ALA A 513 15.30 -3.36 -27.54
C ALA A 513 16.83 -3.31 -27.65
N ALA A 514 17.54 -3.89 -26.68
CA ALA A 514 19.01 -3.88 -26.65
C ALA A 514 19.67 -4.81 -27.68
N PHE A 515 19.13 -6.02 -27.88
CA PHE A 515 19.76 -7.06 -28.72
C PHE A 515 18.76 -7.74 -29.68
N PRO A 516 18.08 -7.00 -30.57
CA PRO A 516 16.99 -7.52 -31.41
C PRO A 516 17.39 -8.74 -32.25
N ARG A 517 18.60 -8.73 -32.84
CA ARG A 517 19.12 -9.85 -33.66
C ARG A 517 19.32 -11.14 -32.86
N LYS A 518 19.77 -11.02 -31.61
CA LYS A 518 19.96 -12.18 -30.71
C LYS A 518 18.62 -12.76 -30.29
N VAL A 519 17.61 -11.91 -30.05
CA VAL A 519 16.24 -12.34 -29.78
C VAL A 519 15.64 -13.07 -30.98
N GLU A 520 15.80 -12.54 -32.19
CA GLU A 520 15.32 -13.18 -33.42
C GLU A 520 15.94 -14.57 -33.62
N ALA A 521 17.26 -14.69 -33.42
CA ALA A 521 17.96 -15.97 -33.50
C ALA A 521 17.42 -16.99 -32.48
N PHE A 522 17.19 -16.56 -31.23
CA PHE A 522 16.61 -17.41 -30.19
C PHE A 522 15.20 -17.90 -30.53
N LEU A 523 14.35 -17.01 -31.05
CA LEU A 523 12.98 -17.36 -31.44
C LEU A 523 12.96 -18.35 -32.62
N LYS A 524 13.80 -18.15 -33.64
CA LYS A 524 13.95 -19.09 -34.76
C LYS A 524 14.43 -20.46 -34.29
N GLU A 525 15.41 -20.51 -33.38
CA GLU A 525 15.89 -21.77 -32.82
C GLU A 525 14.80 -22.51 -32.04
N LYS A 526 14.02 -21.76 -31.23
CA LYS A 526 12.89 -22.30 -30.48
C LYS A 526 11.83 -22.89 -31.41
N GLU A 527 11.44 -22.17 -32.46
CA GLU A 527 10.47 -22.64 -33.46
C GLU A 527 10.97 -23.90 -34.18
N MET A 528 12.24 -23.95 -34.59
CA MET A 528 12.83 -25.14 -35.21
C MET A 528 12.82 -26.35 -34.26
N LYS A 529 13.08 -26.16 -32.96
CA LYS A 529 13.00 -27.23 -31.95
C LYS A 529 11.56 -27.72 -31.77
N GLU A 530 10.58 -26.81 -31.75
CA GLU A 530 9.16 -27.15 -31.66
C GLU A 530 8.67 -27.91 -32.90
N LEU A 531 9.08 -27.50 -34.11
CA LEU A 531 8.79 -28.21 -35.36
C LEU A 531 9.41 -29.61 -35.39
N LYS A 532 10.66 -29.76 -34.93
CA LYS A 532 11.33 -31.08 -34.79
C LYS A 532 10.61 -31.97 -33.78
N SER A 533 10.14 -31.41 -32.66
CA SER A 533 9.35 -32.14 -31.65
C SER A 533 8.00 -32.59 -32.20
N ARG A 534 7.27 -31.70 -32.91
CA ARG A 534 6.00 -32.05 -33.57
C ARG A 534 6.18 -33.14 -34.63
N ARG A 535 7.24 -33.08 -35.45
CA ARG A 535 7.58 -34.12 -36.44
C ARG A 535 7.91 -35.47 -35.80
N LYS A 536 8.60 -35.49 -34.65
CA LYS A 536 8.86 -36.74 -33.91
C LYS A 536 7.56 -37.32 -33.33
N LYS A 537 6.65 -36.48 -32.81
CA LYS A 537 5.34 -36.92 -32.31
C LYS A 537 4.42 -37.45 -33.42
N SER A 538 4.46 -36.88 -34.63
CA SER A 538 3.69 -37.39 -35.76
C SER A 538 4.32 -38.64 -36.39
N ALA A 539 5.65 -38.76 -36.41
CA ALA A 539 6.33 -39.98 -36.85
C ALA A 539 6.09 -41.18 -35.90
N SER A 540 5.98 -40.94 -34.59
CA SER A 540 5.63 -42.01 -33.63
C SER A 540 4.16 -42.46 -33.71
N SER A 541 3.29 -41.70 -34.38
CA SER A 541 1.89 -42.09 -34.61
C SER A 541 1.67 -42.92 -35.89
N PHE A 542 2.67 -43.04 -36.76
CA PHE A 542 2.59 -43.75 -38.04
C PHE A 542 3.35 -45.09 -38.10
N VAL A 543 4.01 -45.50 -37.02
CA VAL A 543 4.62 -46.85 -36.92
C VAL A 543 3.71 -47.74 -36.09
N GLY A 544 2.65 -48.22 -36.74
CA GLY A 544 1.92 -49.40 -36.30
C GLY A 544 2.66 -50.67 -36.74
N THR A 545 2.92 -51.55 -35.78
CA THR A 545 3.13 -53.00 -35.95
C THR A 545 4.51 -53.46 -36.43
N GLN A 546 5.40 -53.80 -35.48
CA GLN A 546 5.77 -55.20 -35.20
C GLN A 546 6.55 -55.27 -33.87
N ARG A 547 6.20 -56.28 -33.05
CA ARG A 547 6.73 -56.56 -31.71
C ARG A 547 8.07 -57.29 -31.79
N SER A 548 9.03 -56.89 -30.97
CA SER A 548 10.03 -57.78 -30.37
C SER A 548 10.45 -57.24 -29.01
N GLU A 549 10.34 -58.08 -27.98
CA GLU A 549 10.52 -57.78 -26.56
C GLU A 549 11.99 -57.77 -26.12
N SER A 550 12.39 -56.79 -25.30
CA SER A 550 13.35 -56.90 -24.18
C SER A 550 13.46 -55.55 -23.44
N PRO A 551 13.97 -55.49 -22.18
CA PRO A 551 13.24 -54.88 -21.07
C PRO A 551 13.47 -53.39 -20.80
N LYS A 552 12.48 -52.83 -20.10
CA LYS A 552 12.25 -51.44 -19.71
C LYS A 552 13.22 -50.95 -18.64
N SER A 553 13.75 -49.72 -18.80
CA SER A 553 13.91 -48.78 -17.70
C SER A 553 12.92 -47.63 -17.90
N SER A 554 11.99 -47.51 -16.96
CA SER A 554 10.79 -46.68 -17.03
C SER A 554 11.08 -45.24 -16.60
N GLY A 555 10.89 -44.29 -17.52
CA GLY A 555 10.81 -42.86 -17.24
C GLY A 555 9.79 -42.21 -18.17
N ILE A 556 8.51 -42.49 -17.95
CA ILE A 556 7.40 -41.93 -18.73
C ILE A 556 7.00 -40.61 -18.07
N GLN A 557 7.32 -39.48 -18.69
CA GLN A 557 6.71 -38.18 -18.39
C GLN A 557 5.64 -37.91 -19.45
N LEU A 558 4.38 -38.16 -19.11
CA LEU A 558 3.22 -37.78 -19.93
C LEU A 558 2.81 -36.34 -19.61
N SER A 559 2.43 -35.63 -20.67
CA SER A 559 2.08 -34.22 -20.66
C SER A 559 0.59 -34.00 -20.39
N ILE A 560 0.32 -33.01 -19.52
CA ILE A 560 -0.67 -31.94 -19.63
C ILE A 560 -2.17 -32.30 -19.65
N THR A 561 -2.90 -31.59 -18.79
CA THR A 561 -4.33 -31.26 -18.90
C THR A 561 -5.31 -32.41 -19.12
N GLU A 562 -5.74 -33.01 -18.02
CA GLU A 562 -7.12 -33.45 -17.83
C GLU A 562 -7.37 -33.49 -16.32
N PHE A 563 -8.39 -32.76 -15.87
CA PHE A 563 -9.16 -32.89 -14.61
C PHE A 563 -9.60 -31.54 -14.03
N TYR A 564 -10.52 -30.88 -14.72
CA TYR A 564 -11.59 -30.17 -14.01
C TYR A 564 -12.61 -31.22 -13.54
N ARG A 565 -12.79 -31.39 -12.23
CA ARG A 565 -14.07 -31.13 -11.52
C ARG A 565 -14.02 -31.59 -10.06
N SER A 566 -14.48 -30.66 -9.23
CA SER A 566 -14.88 -30.76 -7.82
C SER A 566 -15.87 -31.90 -7.54
N THR A 567 -15.77 -32.53 -6.35
CA THR A 567 -16.93 -32.81 -5.46
C THR A 567 -16.48 -33.19 -4.04
N LYS A 568 -17.29 -32.78 -3.06
CA LYS A 568 -17.14 -32.80 -1.59
C LYS A 568 -17.46 -34.16 -0.91
N LEU A 569 -16.76 -34.42 0.22
CA LEU A 569 -17.19 -34.92 1.57
C LEU A 569 -17.84 -36.32 1.75
N PRO A 570 -18.02 -36.87 2.99
CA PRO A 570 -17.32 -36.72 4.30
C PRO A 570 -17.06 -38.06 5.06
N ASP A 571 -16.69 -37.96 6.36
CA ASP A 571 -16.83 -38.92 7.50
C ASP A 571 -15.65 -39.89 7.79
N GLN A 572 -15.27 -40.23 9.03
CA GLN A 572 -15.74 -39.90 10.39
C GLN A 572 -14.67 -40.32 11.44
N ALA A 573 -14.86 -39.79 12.65
CA ALA A 573 -14.20 -39.98 13.94
C ALA A 573 -13.74 -41.38 14.39
N LYS A 574 -12.76 -41.40 15.32
CA LYS A 574 -12.87 -42.13 16.60
C LYS A 574 -11.93 -41.59 17.70
N GLN A 575 -12.54 -41.37 18.87
CA GLN A 575 -11.98 -41.13 20.22
C GLN A 575 -11.25 -42.42 20.73
N ALA A 576 -10.53 -42.52 21.84
CA ALA A 576 -10.52 -41.84 23.14
C ALA A 576 -9.21 -42.20 23.91
N GLY A 577 -8.88 -41.50 25.00
CA GLY A 577 -7.88 -41.94 25.98
C GLY A 577 -7.46 -40.85 26.97
N ASP A 578 -7.93 -41.01 28.21
CA ASP A 578 -7.96 -40.10 29.35
C ASP A 578 -6.74 -40.28 30.28
N SER A 579 -6.32 -39.22 31.01
CA SER A 579 -5.83 -39.29 32.41
C SER A 579 -5.26 -37.94 32.91
N THR A 580 -5.97 -37.39 33.89
CA THR A 580 -5.60 -36.49 34.99
C THR A 580 -4.18 -36.60 35.57
N GLU A 581 -3.59 -35.47 36.02
CA GLU A 581 -3.23 -35.26 37.44
C GLU A 581 -2.74 -33.83 37.79
N ASN A 582 -3.04 -33.44 39.03
CA ASN A 582 -2.77 -32.19 39.74
C ASN A 582 -1.27 -31.98 40.07
N SER A 583 -0.87 -30.72 40.28
CA SER A 583 -0.15 -30.31 41.51
C SER A 583 0.06 -28.80 41.55
N GLU A 584 -0.61 -28.15 42.50
CA GLU A 584 -0.18 -26.89 43.12
C GLU A 584 1.19 -27.07 43.80
N LYS A 585 1.98 -26.00 43.92
CA LYS A 585 2.76 -25.72 45.13
C LYS A 585 3.23 -24.27 45.20
N GLN A 586 2.87 -23.64 46.31
CA GLN A 586 3.30 -22.36 46.84
C GLN A 586 4.74 -22.43 47.38
N SER A 587 5.44 -21.29 47.39
CA SER A 587 6.18 -20.81 48.57
C SER A 587 6.67 -19.36 48.37
N GLU A 588 6.07 -18.45 49.16
CA GLU A 588 6.76 -17.54 50.10
C GLU A 588 8.19 -17.07 49.73
N GLY A 589 8.54 -15.78 49.63
CA GLY A 589 8.19 -14.66 50.51
C GLY A 589 9.48 -14.20 51.21
N ILE A 590 9.89 -12.93 51.04
CA ILE A 590 10.62 -12.12 52.03
C ILE A 590 10.66 -10.65 51.57
N SER A 591 10.10 -9.82 52.45
CA SER A 591 10.07 -8.36 52.46
C SER A 591 11.40 -7.72 52.85
N LYS A 592 11.70 -6.51 52.37
CA LYS A 592 12.36 -5.45 53.16
C LYS A 592 12.11 -4.04 52.59
N ALA A 593 11.99 -3.10 53.51
CA ALA A 593 11.32 -1.81 53.36
C ALA A 593 12.22 -0.62 52.97
N ARG A 594 11.57 0.37 52.32
CA ARG A 594 11.72 1.85 52.35
C ARG A 594 13.10 2.49 52.54
N ARG A 595 13.46 3.37 51.58
CA ARG A 595 13.89 4.77 51.86
C ARG A 595 13.35 5.73 50.80
N LYS A 596 12.83 6.87 51.28
CA LYS A 596 12.34 8.04 50.52
C LYS A 596 13.51 8.88 49.99
N GLY A 597 13.28 9.56 48.86
CA GLY A 597 13.84 10.90 48.60
C GLY A 597 14.62 11.07 47.30
N SER A 598 13.97 11.68 46.30
CA SER A 598 14.45 12.73 45.38
C SER A 598 13.81 12.60 44.00
N SER A 599 13.46 13.76 43.43
CA SER A 599 12.83 14.08 42.14
C SER A 599 12.83 12.99 41.03
N PRO A 600 11.74 12.83 40.26
CA PRO A 600 11.73 11.86 39.17
C PRO A 600 12.44 12.45 37.95
N ASN A 601 13.77 12.33 37.93
CA ASN A 601 14.46 12.22 36.66
C ASN A 601 13.94 10.95 35.96
N LEU A 602 13.22 11.13 34.85
CA LEU A 602 12.68 10.05 34.03
C LEU A 602 13.73 8.93 33.86
N SER A 603 13.31 7.69 34.12
CA SER A 603 14.19 6.52 34.04
C SER A 603 14.74 6.39 32.61
N LYS A 604 15.94 5.81 32.46
CA LYS A 604 16.54 5.55 31.15
C LYS A 604 15.65 4.65 30.26
N SER A 605 14.72 3.86 30.84
CA SER A 605 13.76 3.07 30.06
C SER A 605 12.58 3.90 29.55
N VAL A 606 12.12 4.91 30.31
CA VAL A 606 11.09 5.87 29.89
C VAL A 606 11.64 6.84 28.84
N ARG A 607 12.91 7.27 28.98
CA ARG A 607 13.61 8.04 27.94
C ARG A 607 13.82 7.29 26.63
N ARG A 608 13.96 5.96 26.68
CA ARG A 608 14.03 5.14 25.47
C ARG A 608 12.68 4.96 24.79
N ARG A 609 11.56 5.06 25.51
CA ARG A 609 10.21 4.96 24.92
C ARG A 609 9.71 6.26 24.30
N LEU A 610 10.21 7.43 24.74
CA LEU A 610 9.96 8.76 24.15
C LEU A 610 10.29 8.90 22.65
N LEU A 611 10.77 7.83 22.00
CA LEU A 611 11.54 7.89 20.75
C LEU A 611 11.07 6.93 19.65
N PHE A 612 10.02 6.13 19.88
CA PHE A 612 9.75 4.98 19.01
C PHE A 612 8.27 4.61 18.76
N ASP A 613 7.29 5.49 19.03
CA ASP A 613 5.91 5.32 18.54
C ASP A 613 5.32 6.64 18.01
#